data_AF-A0A847GCV0-F1
#
_entry.id   AF-A0A847GCV0-F1
#
_cell.length_a   1.000
_cell.length_b   1.000
_cell.length_c   1.000
_cell.angle_alpha   90.00
_cell.angle_beta   90.00
_cell.angle_gamma   90.00
#
_symmetry.space_group_name_H-M   'P 1'
#
loop_
_entity.id
_entity.type
_entity.pdbx_description
1 polymer ?
#
loop_
_entity_poly.entity_id
_entity_poly.type
_entity_poly.pdbx_seq_one_letter_code
_entity_poly.pdbx_strand_id
1 'polypeptide(L)'
;VTCFAARTIFLNTMAFGESAQGVTPDHLRYSVCSPAVEPSFVEAARKQFAAESLYLDDRPGAPMRFRVEPNLTQIINREMREVDADDVRALLNTRVKELFSGGKSDFSLVAFPAGPYEVPDDVGDGRPCLVVLHYDAFALSDTPSELPQELVRMATRKGVKEELRTLQNNLVFVVADKRLRADMKLSVRRRIALEAIVNSAKINELADYQQRKVREEYEKSRSTSAIAALQCHRHLFYPSSAPVGAGEARLGHTMIEFQNASDSPGNGQQHIKRALREQKKLLASTDEPDAPSYVRDQTPPKTKGQITTLELRNEFRRAPNLSILLDDDPLIRCIQLGIAHEVFIYREGDLVWGKGDPTPAVQISANAFVHTLANARELKLWPRPPKEEPKAPEPGTGGHGGDTPGGWSPGGGGTAPKPSAPPKPPTTLSAEGPLRQALVELFDKARGQKVEYLKSVTMRFYEAKGAWSAHQAVATYRDSETTCRLSAGIEGDGIESFEVQFSGTMNKANSVKSFLEPQMRSATNATFEADYTLTFAAPFATLKEKTDEFIAAMTKYGGAEAYVEAEADRAGGQG
;
A
#
# COMPACT_ATOMS: atom_id res chain seq x y z
N VAL A 1 46.88 -15.37 -38.10
CA VAL A 1 47.60 -14.42 -37.21
C VAL A 1 47.44 -14.78 -35.72
N THR A 2 46.22 -15.08 -35.24
CA THR A 2 45.96 -15.45 -33.82
C THR A 2 46.83 -16.58 -33.28
N CYS A 3 47.04 -17.65 -34.06
CA CYS A 3 47.94 -18.75 -33.67
C CYS A 3 49.40 -18.29 -33.46
N PHE A 4 49.91 -17.36 -34.29
CA PHE A 4 51.26 -16.80 -34.12
C PHE A 4 51.33 -15.95 -32.85
N ALA A 5 50.34 -15.10 -32.60
CA ALA A 5 50.27 -14.32 -31.37
C ALA A 5 50.26 -15.21 -30.11
N ALA A 6 49.41 -16.24 -30.09
CA ALA A 6 49.32 -17.18 -28.97
C ALA A 6 50.65 -17.93 -28.72
N ARG A 7 51.32 -18.40 -29.78
CA ARG A 7 52.63 -19.06 -29.68
C ARG A 7 53.71 -18.12 -29.14
N THR A 8 53.77 -16.88 -29.63
CA THR A 8 54.74 -15.90 -29.14
C THR A 8 54.50 -15.58 -27.67
N ILE A 9 53.24 -15.40 -27.25
CA ILE A 9 52.89 -15.21 -25.83
C ILE A 9 53.32 -16.42 -25.00
N PHE A 10 53.08 -17.65 -25.49
CA PHE A 10 53.44 -18.88 -24.79
C PHE A 10 54.95 -19.02 -24.59
N LEU A 11 55.74 -18.78 -25.64
CA LEU A 11 57.21 -18.81 -25.56
C LEU A 11 57.73 -17.80 -24.53
N ASN A 12 57.20 -16.57 -24.53
CA ASN A 12 57.58 -15.55 -23.56
C ASN A 12 57.07 -15.84 -22.14
N THR A 13 56.05 -16.69 -21.99
CA THR A 13 55.58 -17.14 -20.66
C THR A 13 56.58 -18.08 -20.00
N MET A 14 57.34 -18.85 -20.78
CA MET A 14 58.31 -19.83 -20.28
C MET A 14 59.65 -19.22 -19.87
N ALA A 15 59.80 -17.89 -19.92
CA ALA A 15 61.02 -17.22 -19.50
C ALA A 15 61.34 -17.47 -18.02
N PHE A 16 62.62 -17.61 -17.71
CA PHE A 16 63.09 -17.86 -16.34
C PHE A 16 63.08 -16.55 -15.53
N GLY A 17 62.40 -16.57 -14.39
CA GLY A 17 62.24 -15.42 -13.49
C GLY A 17 60.95 -14.64 -13.77
N GLU A 18 60.22 -14.28 -12.71
CA GLU A 18 58.88 -13.68 -12.83
C GLU A 18 58.88 -12.35 -13.60
N SER A 19 59.96 -11.56 -13.48
CA SER A 19 60.13 -10.28 -14.17
C SER A 19 60.37 -10.40 -15.68
N ALA A 20 60.80 -11.57 -16.15
CA ALA A 20 61.06 -11.85 -17.56
C ALA A 20 59.86 -12.52 -18.26
N GLN A 21 58.83 -12.92 -17.51
CA GLN A 21 57.69 -13.64 -18.06
C GLN A 21 56.67 -12.72 -18.72
N GLY A 22 56.31 -13.09 -19.95
CA GLY A 22 55.26 -12.45 -20.74
C GLY A 22 55.79 -11.45 -21.75
N VAL A 23 54.88 -10.90 -22.55
CA VAL A 23 55.22 -10.01 -23.66
C VAL A 23 54.31 -8.79 -23.69
N THR A 24 54.88 -7.61 -23.89
CA THR A 24 54.10 -6.37 -24.04
C THR A 24 53.40 -6.35 -25.39
N PRO A 25 52.30 -5.58 -25.56
CA PRO A 25 51.63 -5.44 -26.86
C PRO A 25 52.58 -5.01 -27.98
N ASP A 26 53.51 -4.10 -27.71
CA ASP A 26 54.46 -3.61 -28.72
C ASP A 26 55.53 -4.65 -29.08
N HIS A 27 56.05 -5.40 -28.09
CA HIS A 27 56.95 -6.51 -28.38
C HIS A 27 56.25 -7.65 -29.12
N LEU A 28 54.98 -7.91 -28.82
CA LEU A 28 54.18 -8.89 -29.55
C LEU A 28 54.02 -8.48 -31.02
N ARG A 29 53.71 -7.20 -31.28
CA ARG A 29 53.65 -6.65 -32.65
C ARG A 29 54.99 -6.82 -33.33
N TYR A 30 56.08 -6.37 -32.71
CA TYR A 30 57.43 -6.50 -33.27
C TYR A 30 57.78 -7.95 -33.64
N SER A 31 57.38 -8.91 -32.81
CA SER A 31 57.71 -10.33 -33.00
C SER A 31 56.86 -11.05 -34.05
N VAL A 32 55.65 -10.56 -34.35
CA VAL A 32 54.68 -11.24 -35.22
C VAL A 32 54.52 -10.53 -36.57
N CYS A 33 54.80 -9.23 -36.64
CA CYS A 33 54.73 -8.46 -37.88
C CYS A 33 55.68 -9.01 -38.95
N SER A 34 55.24 -8.97 -40.19
CA SER A 34 56.02 -9.32 -41.36
C SER A 34 55.49 -8.57 -42.58
N PRO A 35 56.16 -8.58 -43.74
CA PRO A 35 55.61 -7.99 -44.96
C PRO A 35 54.21 -8.50 -45.36
N ALA A 36 53.81 -9.68 -44.87
CA ALA A 36 52.49 -10.26 -45.09
C ALA A 36 51.52 -10.11 -43.90
N VAL A 37 51.98 -9.62 -42.74
CA VAL A 37 51.18 -9.46 -41.51
C VAL A 37 51.37 -8.05 -40.97
N GLU A 38 50.39 -7.20 -41.24
CA GLU A 38 50.40 -5.82 -40.76
C GLU A 38 50.19 -5.72 -39.23
N PRO A 39 50.73 -4.67 -38.57
CA PRO A 39 50.54 -4.44 -37.15
C PRO A 39 49.08 -4.39 -36.70
N SER A 40 48.19 -3.85 -37.54
CA SER A 40 46.74 -3.79 -37.32
C SER A 40 46.13 -5.19 -37.13
N PHE A 41 46.54 -6.17 -37.94
CA PHE A 41 46.10 -7.55 -37.84
C PHE A 41 46.62 -8.25 -36.60
N VAL A 42 47.86 -7.94 -36.16
CA VAL A 42 48.39 -8.46 -34.90
C VAL A 42 47.59 -7.92 -33.72
N GLU A 43 47.22 -6.63 -33.74
CA GLU A 43 46.42 -6.03 -32.68
C GLU A 43 45.00 -6.60 -32.63
N ALA A 44 44.35 -6.78 -33.78
CA ALA A 44 43.05 -7.43 -33.87
C ALA A 44 43.10 -8.88 -33.34
N ALA A 45 44.12 -9.64 -33.77
CA ALA A 45 44.33 -11.01 -33.32
C ALA A 45 44.63 -11.10 -31.82
N ARG A 46 45.42 -10.16 -31.26
CA ARG A 46 45.69 -10.06 -29.83
C ARG A 46 44.42 -9.81 -29.03
N LYS A 47 43.58 -8.86 -29.47
CA LYS A 47 42.29 -8.55 -28.82
C LYS A 47 41.35 -9.74 -28.87
N GLN A 48 41.24 -10.41 -30.02
CA GLN A 48 40.42 -11.61 -30.16
C GLN A 48 40.92 -12.74 -29.24
N PHE A 49 42.23 -13.01 -29.24
CA PHE A 49 42.82 -14.04 -28.39
C PHE A 49 42.59 -13.76 -26.89
N ALA A 50 42.79 -12.52 -26.46
CA ALA A 50 42.56 -12.13 -25.07
C ALA A 50 41.08 -12.23 -24.65
N ALA A 51 40.14 -12.04 -25.59
CA ALA A 51 38.70 -12.13 -25.32
C ALA A 51 38.15 -13.57 -25.24
N GLU A 52 38.95 -14.56 -25.61
CA GLU A 52 38.58 -15.99 -25.65
C GLU A 52 39.46 -16.86 -24.74
N SER A 53 40.68 -16.41 -24.41
CA SER A 53 41.63 -17.20 -23.63
C SER A 53 41.30 -17.21 -22.15
N LEU A 54 41.02 -18.40 -21.62
CA LEU A 54 40.79 -18.59 -20.19
C LEU A 54 42.06 -18.45 -19.35
N TYR A 55 43.24 -18.65 -19.91
CA TYR A 55 44.47 -18.73 -19.11
C TYR A 55 45.40 -17.53 -19.32
N LEU A 56 44.97 -16.52 -20.09
CA LEU A 56 45.79 -15.32 -20.31
C LEU A 56 45.65 -14.34 -19.13
N ASP A 57 46.78 -13.79 -18.66
CA ASP A 57 46.79 -12.64 -17.75
C ASP A 57 46.26 -11.41 -18.49
N ASP A 58 45.08 -10.92 -18.08
CA ASP A 58 44.36 -9.82 -18.73
C ASP A 58 44.42 -8.51 -17.92
N ARG A 59 45.25 -8.46 -16.88
CA ARG A 59 45.41 -7.27 -16.04
C ARG A 59 45.91 -6.08 -16.89
N PRO A 60 45.27 -4.89 -16.80
CA PRO A 60 45.70 -3.72 -17.54
C PRO A 60 47.17 -3.39 -17.27
N GLY A 61 47.96 -3.27 -18.34
CA GLY A 61 49.40 -2.96 -18.26
C GLY A 61 50.32 -4.13 -17.90
N ALA A 62 49.77 -5.30 -17.55
CA ALA A 62 50.59 -6.49 -17.32
C ALA A 62 51.11 -7.08 -18.64
N PRO A 63 52.34 -7.63 -18.68
CA PRO A 63 52.81 -8.42 -19.81
C PRO A 63 51.87 -9.61 -20.06
N MET A 64 51.54 -9.86 -21.32
CA MET A 64 50.69 -10.99 -21.69
C MET A 64 51.46 -12.29 -21.45
N ARG A 65 50.93 -13.13 -20.55
CA ARG A 65 51.48 -14.44 -20.21
C ARG A 65 50.38 -15.42 -19.86
N PHE A 66 50.62 -16.72 -20.06
CA PHE A 66 49.71 -17.74 -19.57
C PHE A 66 49.88 -17.94 -18.06
N ARG A 67 48.76 -18.10 -17.36
CA ARG A 67 48.68 -18.48 -15.95
C ARG A 67 48.22 -19.93 -15.86
N VAL A 68 48.57 -20.58 -14.76
CA VAL A 68 48.12 -21.95 -14.47
C VAL A 68 46.63 -21.97 -14.11
N GLU A 69 46.18 -20.94 -13.39
CA GLU A 69 44.78 -20.81 -12.99
C GLU A 69 43.96 -20.13 -14.08
N PRO A 70 42.71 -20.57 -14.30
CA PRO A 70 41.84 -19.94 -15.26
C PRO A 70 41.38 -18.56 -14.75
N ASN A 71 41.15 -17.66 -15.68
CA ASN A 71 40.66 -16.32 -15.46
C ASN A 71 39.16 -16.38 -15.23
N LEU A 72 38.77 -16.11 -13.99
CA LEU A 72 37.37 -16.18 -13.58
C LEU A 72 36.46 -15.24 -14.39
N THR A 73 36.94 -14.05 -14.75
CA THR A 73 36.16 -13.09 -15.56
C THR A 73 35.85 -13.66 -16.93
N GLN A 74 36.82 -14.33 -17.58
CA GLN A 74 36.61 -14.94 -18.89
C GLN A 74 35.69 -16.16 -18.82
N ILE A 75 35.78 -16.96 -17.74
CA ILE A 75 34.85 -18.06 -17.49
C ILE A 75 33.42 -17.53 -17.40
N ILE A 76 33.17 -16.52 -16.55
CA ILE A 76 31.83 -15.92 -16.39
C ILE A 76 31.35 -15.33 -17.72
N ASN A 77 32.21 -14.60 -18.44
CA ASN A 77 31.84 -14.02 -19.74
C ASN A 77 31.49 -15.09 -20.78
N ARG A 78 32.18 -16.23 -20.78
CA ARG A 78 31.86 -17.35 -21.66
C ARG A 78 30.49 -17.92 -21.30
N GLU A 79 30.24 -18.23 -20.03
CA GLU A 79 28.94 -18.72 -19.59
C GLU A 79 27.83 -17.73 -19.90
N MET A 80 28.07 -16.42 -19.78
CA MET A 80 27.11 -15.37 -20.18
C MET A 80 26.75 -15.42 -21.68
N ARG A 81 27.68 -15.82 -22.57
CA ARG A 81 27.38 -15.95 -24.01
C ARG A 81 26.50 -17.15 -24.32
N GLU A 82 26.55 -18.19 -23.48
CA GLU A 82 25.73 -19.40 -23.61
C GLU A 82 24.31 -19.22 -23.05
N VAL A 83 24.04 -18.12 -22.31
CA VAL A 83 22.71 -17.86 -21.74
C VAL A 83 21.70 -17.46 -22.83
N ASP A 84 20.58 -18.20 -22.88
CA ASP A 84 19.47 -17.94 -23.78
C ASP A 84 18.80 -16.57 -23.51
N ALA A 85 18.36 -15.89 -24.57
CA ALA A 85 17.66 -14.62 -24.45
C ALA A 85 16.28 -14.76 -23.81
N ASP A 86 15.60 -15.89 -23.99
CA ASP A 86 14.31 -16.20 -23.41
C ASP A 86 14.42 -16.45 -21.90
N ASP A 87 15.49 -17.08 -21.43
CA ASP A 87 15.77 -17.23 -19.99
C ASP A 87 15.98 -15.88 -19.32
N VAL A 88 16.74 -14.98 -19.97
CA VAL A 88 16.92 -13.60 -19.51
C VAL A 88 15.57 -12.89 -19.43
N ARG A 89 14.72 -13.06 -20.45
CA ARG A 89 13.39 -12.44 -20.50
C ARG A 89 12.48 -12.98 -19.40
N ALA A 90 12.42 -14.30 -19.21
CA ALA A 90 11.57 -14.95 -18.21
C ALA A 90 11.94 -14.52 -16.79
N LEU A 91 13.24 -14.53 -16.46
CA LEU A 91 13.73 -14.10 -15.15
C LEU A 91 13.50 -12.60 -14.92
N LEU A 92 13.76 -11.76 -15.92
CA LEU A 92 13.56 -10.32 -15.80
C LEU A 92 12.07 -9.96 -15.66
N ASN A 93 11.18 -10.63 -16.39
CA ASN A 93 9.73 -10.44 -16.25
C ASN A 93 9.24 -10.81 -14.85
N THR A 94 9.73 -11.93 -14.31
CA THR A 94 9.44 -12.33 -12.92
C THR A 94 9.93 -11.27 -11.94
N ARG A 95 11.16 -10.79 -12.12
CA ARG A 95 11.76 -9.78 -11.24
C ARG A 95 11.03 -8.44 -11.26
N VAL A 96 10.66 -7.95 -12.44
CA VAL A 96 9.92 -6.69 -12.58
C VAL A 96 8.53 -6.81 -11.96
N LYS A 97 7.85 -7.95 -12.13
CA LYS A 97 6.58 -8.22 -11.43
C LYS A 97 6.78 -8.18 -9.92
N GLU A 98 7.74 -8.93 -9.38
CA GLU A 98 8.06 -8.95 -7.94
C GLU A 98 8.37 -7.55 -7.38
N LEU A 99 9.14 -6.76 -8.13
CA LEU A 99 9.54 -5.41 -7.75
C LEU A 99 8.34 -4.48 -7.56
N PHE A 100 7.30 -4.62 -8.38
CA PHE A 100 6.11 -3.78 -8.35
C PHE A 100 4.90 -4.45 -7.70
N SER A 101 4.97 -5.73 -7.33
CA SER A 101 3.87 -6.47 -6.69
C SER A 101 3.93 -6.48 -5.17
N GLY A 102 4.82 -5.69 -4.56
CA GLY A 102 5.15 -5.71 -3.13
C GLY A 102 3.94 -5.85 -2.19
N GLY A 103 4.13 -6.53 -1.06
CA GLY A 103 3.06 -7.00 -0.16
C GLY A 103 1.95 -5.98 0.12
N LYS A 104 2.20 -4.99 0.99
CA LYS A 104 1.27 -3.87 1.25
C LYS A 104 1.41 -2.81 0.15
N SER A 105 0.94 -3.17 -1.04
CA SER A 105 0.98 -2.29 -2.23
C SER A 105 -0.08 -1.20 -2.14
N ASP A 106 0.31 0.05 -2.40
CA ASP A 106 -0.62 1.19 -2.51
C ASP A 106 -1.42 1.14 -3.83
N PHE A 107 -0.87 0.46 -4.85
CA PHE A 107 -1.45 0.35 -6.19
C PHE A 107 -1.78 -1.10 -6.56
N SER A 108 -2.85 -1.27 -7.32
CA SER A 108 -3.19 -2.54 -7.98
C SER A 108 -2.33 -2.70 -9.25
N LEU A 109 -1.47 -3.72 -9.28
CA LEU A 109 -0.51 -3.91 -10.37
C LEU A 109 -1.15 -4.55 -11.61
N VAL A 110 -0.99 -3.90 -12.76
CA VAL A 110 -1.25 -4.44 -14.10
C VAL A 110 0.09 -4.53 -14.82
N ALA A 111 0.72 -5.71 -14.78
CA ALA A 111 2.04 -5.92 -15.38
C ALA A 111 1.93 -6.38 -16.83
N PHE A 112 2.60 -5.65 -17.71
CA PHE A 112 2.80 -5.98 -19.13
C PHE A 112 1.49 -6.17 -19.92
N PRO A 113 0.51 -5.26 -19.83
CA PRO A 113 -0.70 -5.39 -20.62
C PRO A 113 -0.36 -5.29 -22.12
N ALA A 114 -0.98 -6.15 -22.92
CA ALA A 114 -0.86 -6.13 -24.38
C ALA A 114 -1.73 -5.03 -25.05
N GLY A 115 -2.62 -4.39 -24.29
CA GLY A 115 -3.46 -3.32 -24.79
C GLY A 115 -4.50 -2.83 -23.79
N PRO A 116 -5.40 -1.92 -24.23
CA PRO A 116 -6.44 -1.34 -23.37
C PRO A 116 -7.42 -2.36 -22.77
N TYR A 117 -7.57 -3.53 -23.41
CA TYR A 117 -8.48 -4.59 -22.98
C TYR A 117 -7.98 -5.37 -21.76
N GLU A 118 -6.68 -5.32 -21.44
CA GLU A 118 -6.09 -5.93 -20.24
C GLU A 118 -5.92 -4.95 -19.09
N VAL A 119 -6.29 -3.68 -19.29
CA VAL A 119 -6.23 -2.65 -18.25
C VAL A 119 -7.66 -2.42 -17.74
N PRO A 120 -8.00 -2.86 -16.51
CA PRO A 120 -9.34 -2.71 -15.94
C PRO A 120 -9.80 -1.25 -15.90
N ASP A 121 -11.11 -1.02 -16.04
CA ASP A 121 -11.74 0.30 -15.88
C ASP A 121 -12.89 0.24 -14.87
N ASP A 122 -12.60 -0.40 -13.74
CA ASP A 122 -13.48 -0.55 -12.59
C ASP A 122 -12.70 -0.25 -11.31
N VAL A 123 -13.43 -0.18 -10.19
CA VAL A 123 -12.85 0.20 -8.89
C VAL A 123 -12.12 -0.97 -8.24
N GLY A 124 -12.36 -2.22 -8.65
CA GLY A 124 -11.70 -3.42 -8.15
C GLY A 124 -11.62 -3.49 -6.62
N ASP A 125 -10.39 -3.56 -6.11
CA ASP A 125 -10.06 -3.60 -4.68
C ASP A 125 -9.95 -2.21 -4.02
N GLY A 126 -10.38 -1.16 -4.73
CA GLY A 126 -10.37 0.23 -4.29
C GLY A 126 -9.09 1.00 -4.61
N ARG A 127 -7.99 0.32 -4.94
CA ARG A 127 -6.67 0.94 -5.17
C ARG A 127 -6.53 1.48 -6.60
N PRO A 128 -5.78 2.56 -6.80
CA PRO A 128 -5.42 3.01 -8.15
C PRO A 128 -4.58 1.96 -8.88
N CYS A 129 -4.72 1.89 -10.19
CA CYS A 129 -3.99 0.95 -11.03
C CYS A 129 -2.59 1.47 -11.38
N LEU A 130 -1.59 0.64 -11.14
CA LEU A 130 -0.23 0.82 -11.62
C LEU A 130 0.01 -0.09 -12.81
N VAL A 131 0.13 0.50 -13.99
CA VAL A 131 0.41 -0.18 -15.24
C VAL A 131 1.91 -0.16 -15.53
N VAL A 132 2.56 -1.32 -15.54
CA VAL A 132 3.99 -1.43 -15.89
C VAL A 132 4.11 -1.95 -17.32
N LEU A 133 4.61 -1.12 -18.23
CA LEU A 133 4.79 -1.52 -19.63
C LEU A 133 6.04 -2.39 -19.80
N HIS A 134 5.98 -3.33 -20.74
CA HIS A 134 7.06 -4.27 -20.98
C HIS A 134 8.25 -3.57 -21.65
N TYR A 135 9.44 -3.66 -21.04
CA TYR A 135 10.66 -2.95 -21.45
C TYR A 135 11.13 -3.22 -22.90
N ASP A 136 10.80 -4.38 -23.47
CA ASP A 136 11.07 -4.69 -24.88
C ASP A 136 10.01 -4.18 -25.84
N ALA A 137 8.76 -4.07 -25.41
CA ALA A 137 7.67 -3.54 -26.25
C ALA A 137 7.74 -2.02 -26.30
N PHE A 138 8.01 -1.38 -25.15
CA PHE A 138 7.94 0.05 -24.99
C PHE A 138 9.02 0.58 -24.04
N ALA A 139 9.84 1.51 -24.52
CA ALA A 139 10.87 2.19 -23.73
C ALA A 139 11.15 3.59 -24.28
N LEU A 140 11.51 4.52 -23.40
CA LEU A 140 11.78 5.93 -23.73
C LEU A 140 13.24 6.26 -23.50
N SER A 141 13.82 7.09 -24.35
CA SER A 141 15.18 7.61 -24.12
C SER A 141 15.17 8.89 -23.29
N ASP A 142 14.14 9.72 -23.45
CA ASP A 142 14.05 11.07 -22.90
C ASP A 142 12.60 11.40 -22.53
N THR A 143 12.42 12.56 -21.90
CA THR A 143 11.11 13.19 -21.74
C THR A 143 10.47 13.39 -23.12
N PRO A 144 9.31 12.76 -23.39
CA PRO A 144 8.67 12.88 -24.69
C PRO A 144 8.05 14.27 -24.86
N SER A 145 8.11 14.82 -26.08
CA SER A 145 7.34 16.03 -26.45
C SER A 145 5.86 15.73 -26.69
N GLU A 146 5.55 14.49 -27.10
CA GLU A 146 4.21 13.98 -27.35
C GLU A 146 4.06 12.56 -26.78
N LEU A 147 2.86 12.23 -26.28
CA LEU A 147 2.58 10.92 -25.73
C LEU A 147 2.53 9.85 -26.84
N PRO A 148 3.26 8.73 -26.70
CA PRO A 148 3.18 7.66 -27.69
C PRO A 148 1.80 7.02 -27.77
N GLN A 149 1.38 6.64 -28.98
CA GLN A 149 0.00 6.23 -29.27
C GLN A 149 -0.49 5.05 -28.45
N GLU A 150 0.37 4.07 -28.14
CA GLU A 150 0.01 2.92 -27.31
C GLU A 150 -0.36 3.33 -25.88
N LEU A 151 0.40 4.26 -25.29
CA LEU A 151 0.12 4.83 -23.98
C LEU A 151 -1.18 5.65 -24.01
N VAL A 152 -1.38 6.45 -25.06
CA VAL A 152 -2.63 7.21 -25.27
C VAL A 152 -3.83 6.26 -25.31
N ARG A 153 -3.75 5.18 -26.09
CA ARG A 153 -4.82 4.18 -26.19
C ARG A 153 -5.13 3.54 -24.85
N MET A 154 -4.13 3.10 -24.10
CA MET A 154 -4.36 2.50 -22.77
C MET A 154 -4.96 3.50 -21.78
N ALA A 155 -4.58 4.78 -21.86
CA ALA A 155 -5.06 5.84 -20.97
C ALA A 155 -6.48 6.33 -21.31
N THR A 156 -6.92 6.25 -22.57
CA THR A 156 -8.22 6.80 -23.00
C THR A 156 -9.25 5.75 -23.39
N ARG A 157 -8.85 4.50 -23.62
CA ARG A 157 -9.72 3.41 -24.08
C ARG A 157 -9.77 2.24 -23.10
N LYS A 158 -10.83 1.43 -23.19
CA LYS A 158 -11.03 0.21 -22.42
C LYS A 158 -11.69 -0.92 -23.21
N GLY A 159 -11.46 -2.14 -22.74
CA GLY A 159 -12.12 -3.34 -23.27
C GLY A 159 -11.75 -3.64 -24.73
N VAL A 160 -12.29 -4.74 -25.25
CA VAL A 160 -12.00 -5.20 -26.62
C VAL A 160 -12.57 -4.26 -27.69
N LYS A 161 -13.67 -3.56 -27.36
CA LYS A 161 -14.35 -2.61 -28.28
C LYS A 161 -13.73 -1.21 -28.28
N GLU A 162 -12.69 -0.98 -27.48
CA GLU A 162 -12.05 0.34 -27.33
C GLU A 162 -13.02 1.48 -27.01
N GLU A 163 -13.93 1.22 -26.07
CA GLU A 163 -14.83 2.24 -25.55
C GLU A 163 -14.03 3.28 -24.74
N LEU A 164 -14.61 4.47 -24.56
CA LEU A 164 -13.95 5.52 -23.78
C LEU A 164 -13.79 5.08 -22.32
N ARG A 165 -12.58 5.27 -21.81
CA ARG A 165 -12.23 5.01 -20.42
C ARG A 165 -12.88 6.03 -19.51
N THR A 166 -13.49 5.53 -18.43
CA THR A 166 -14.19 6.35 -17.44
C THR A 166 -13.26 6.76 -16.30
N LEU A 167 -12.48 5.83 -15.73
CA LEU A 167 -11.65 6.05 -14.56
C LEU A 167 -10.22 6.51 -14.94
N GLN A 168 -10.12 7.61 -15.67
CA GLN A 168 -8.84 8.11 -16.19
C GLN A 168 -7.89 8.60 -15.08
N ASN A 169 -8.44 9.14 -13.98
CA ASN A 169 -7.66 9.52 -12.80
C ASN A 169 -7.31 8.36 -11.87
N ASN A 170 -7.49 7.11 -12.33
CA ASN A 170 -7.17 5.90 -11.58
C ASN A 170 -5.95 5.15 -12.16
N LEU A 171 -5.32 5.66 -13.22
CA LEU A 171 -4.24 5.00 -13.94
C LEU A 171 -2.90 5.73 -13.79
N VAL A 172 -1.87 5.00 -13.40
CA VAL A 172 -0.47 5.46 -13.38
C VAL A 172 0.35 4.48 -14.21
N PHE A 173 1.24 4.98 -15.07
CA PHE A 173 2.05 4.13 -15.94
C PHE A 173 3.54 4.25 -15.62
N VAL A 174 4.24 3.12 -15.60
CA VAL A 174 5.69 3.06 -15.48
C VAL A 174 6.29 2.45 -16.72
N VAL A 175 7.32 3.13 -17.22
CA VAL A 175 7.98 2.82 -18.49
C VAL A 175 9.49 2.73 -18.31
N ALA A 176 10.08 1.77 -19.01
CA ALA A 176 11.52 1.56 -19.03
C ALA A 176 12.27 2.68 -19.78
N ASP A 177 13.43 3.05 -19.25
CA ASP A 177 14.42 3.88 -19.91
C ASP A 177 15.23 3.01 -20.89
N LYS A 178 15.18 3.38 -22.17
CA LYS A 178 15.81 2.67 -23.28
C LYS A 178 17.33 2.61 -23.13
N ARG A 179 17.94 3.60 -22.48
CA ARG A 179 19.40 3.69 -22.27
C ARG A 179 19.88 2.64 -21.26
N LEU A 180 19.09 2.40 -20.22
CA LEU A 180 19.41 1.48 -19.13
C LEU A 180 19.01 0.02 -19.41
N ARG A 181 18.24 -0.21 -20.48
CA ARG A 181 17.72 -1.53 -20.84
C ARG A 181 18.82 -2.57 -21.10
N ALA A 182 19.91 -2.17 -21.75
CA ALA A 182 21.02 -3.07 -22.05
C ALA A 182 21.72 -3.55 -20.77
N ASP A 183 22.01 -2.63 -19.86
CA ASP A 183 22.65 -2.93 -18.57
C ASP A 183 21.75 -3.78 -17.66
N MET A 184 20.45 -3.49 -17.65
CA MET A 184 19.46 -4.33 -16.96
C MET A 184 19.49 -5.78 -17.48
N LYS A 185 19.44 -6.00 -18.80
CA LYS A 185 19.55 -7.34 -19.41
C LYS A 185 20.89 -8.01 -19.09
N LEU A 186 21.99 -7.25 -19.14
CA LEU A 186 23.32 -7.76 -18.84
C LEU A 186 23.45 -8.22 -17.39
N SER A 187 22.85 -7.49 -16.45
CA SER A 187 22.85 -7.85 -15.01
C SER A 187 22.15 -9.19 -14.74
N VAL A 188 21.03 -9.45 -15.42
CA VAL A 188 20.27 -10.70 -15.32
C VAL A 188 21.01 -11.84 -16.02
N ARG A 189 21.56 -11.60 -17.22
CA ARG A 189 22.39 -12.57 -17.93
C ARG A 189 23.59 -13.00 -17.09
N ARG A 190 24.25 -12.06 -16.42
CA ARG A 190 25.35 -12.35 -15.49
C ARG A 190 24.89 -13.23 -14.34
N ARG A 191 23.72 -12.96 -13.75
CA ARG A 191 23.14 -13.79 -12.69
C ARG A 191 22.92 -15.23 -13.14
N ILE A 192 22.29 -15.44 -14.30
CA ILE A 192 22.03 -16.79 -14.85
C ILE A 192 23.35 -17.53 -15.10
N ALA A 193 24.36 -16.84 -15.66
CA ALA A 193 25.68 -17.42 -15.87
C ALA A 193 26.37 -17.82 -14.55
N LEU A 194 26.29 -16.97 -13.52
CA LEU A 194 26.83 -17.28 -12.19
C LEU A 194 26.10 -18.48 -11.57
N GLU A 195 24.77 -18.54 -11.70
CA GLU A 195 23.96 -19.68 -11.24
C GLU A 195 24.38 -20.98 -11.92
N ALA A 196 24.56 -20.96 -13.25
CA ALA A 196 25.00 -22.12 -14.03
C ALA A 196 26.39 -22.62 -13.59
N ILE A 197 27.31 -21.72 -13.21
CA ILE A 197 28.61 -22.11 -12.66
C ILE A 197 28.43 -22.72 -11.27
N VAL A 198 27.70 -22.06 -10.37
CA VAL A 198 27.52 -22.50 -8.97
C VAL A 198 26.84 -23.86 -8.88
N ASN A 199 25.86 -24.11 -9.74
CA ASN A 199 25.04 -25.30 -9.70
C ASN A 199 25.56 -26.45 -10.59
N SER A 200 26.75 -26.32 -11.20
CA SER A 200 27.34 -27.36 -12.03
C SER A 200 28.68 -27.85 -11.51
N ALA A 201 29.15 -29.00 -12.01
CA ALA A 201 30.47 -29.53 -11.68
C ALA A 201 31.62 -28.59 -12.09
N LYS A 202 31.37 -27.58 -12.94
CA LYS A 202 32.36 -26.58 -13.37
C LYS A 202 32.96 -25.81 -12.20
N ILE A 203 32.22 -25.61 -11.10
CA ILE A 203 32.75 -24.93 -9.92
C ILE A 203 33.94 -25.69 -9.30
N ASN A 204 33.99 -27.02 -9.42
CA ASN A 204 35.07 -27.83 -8.86
C ASN A 204 36.38 -27.74 -9.68
N GLU A 205 36.31 -27.22 -10.91
CA GLU A 205 37.49 -26.94 -11.75
C GLU A 205 38.18 -25.62 -11.35
N LEU A 206 37.54 -24.82 -10.49
CA LEU A 206 38.05 -23.54 -10.02
C LEU A 206 38.81 -23.72 -8.71
N ALA A 207 39.83 -22.88 -8.49
CA ALA A 207 40.52 -22.82 -7.21
C ALA A 207 39.57 -22.35 -6.08
N ASP A 208 39.79 -22.79 -4.84
CA ASP A 208 38.89 -22.52 -3.70
C ASP A 208 38.55 -21.03 -3.52
N TYR A 209 39.54 -20.15 -3.72
CA TYR A 209 39.32 -18.71 -3.63
C TYR A 209 38.40 -18.18 -4.75
N GLN A 210 38.49 -18.75 -5.95
CA GLN A 210 37.63 -18.42 -7.08
C GLN A 210 36.22 -18.97 -6.85
N GLN A 211 36.07 -20.18 -6.32
CA GLN A 211 34.77 -20.74 -5.94
C GLN A 211 34.03 -19.84 -4.94
N ARG A 212 34.73 -19.39 -3.88
CA ARG A 212 34.17 -18.45 -2.89
C ARG A 212 33.73 -17.15 -3.56
N LYS A 213 34.57 -16.58 -4.44
CA LYS A 213 34.27 -15.35 -5.17
C LYS A 213 33.04 -15.49 -6.08
N VAL A 214 32.90 -16.59 -6.82
CA VAL A 214 31.72 -16.84 -7.67
C VAL A 214 30.44 -16.95 -6.84
N ARG A 215 30.47 -17.68 -5.73
CA ARG A 215 29.32 -17.80 -4.82
C ARG A 215 28.92 -16.43 -4.26
N GLU A 216 29.89 -15.63 -3.84
CA GLU A 216 29.66 -14.27 -3.36
C GLU A 216 29.05 -13.36 -4.45
N GLU A 217 29.60 -13.40 -5.67
CA GLU A 217 29.05 -12.65 -6.80
C GLU A 217 27.63 -13.13 -7.17
N TYR A 218 27.36 -14.44 -7.09
CA TYR A 218 26.03 -15.00 -7.32
C TYR A 218 25.00 -14.47 -6.32
N GLU A 219 25.33 -14.45 -5.03
CA GLU A 219 24.46 -13.86 -3.99
C GLU A 219 24.21 -12.37 -4.24
N LYS A 220 25.28 -11.60 -4.51
CA LYS A 220 25.17 -10.15 -4.82
C LYS A 220 24.37 -9.87 -6.09
N SER A 221 24.44 -10.74 -7.10
CA SER A 221 23.72 -10.56 -8.36
C SER A 221 22.20 -10.44 -8.18
N ARG A 222 21.66 -10.97 -7.07
CA ARG A 222 20.24 -10.84 -6.73
C ARG A 222 19.87 -9.37 -6.50
N SER A 223 20.61 -8.64 -5.66
CA SER A 223 20.31 -7.22 -5.45
C SER A 223 20.68 -6.38 -6.67
N THR A 224 21.80 -6.69 -7.33
CA THR A 224 22.23 -5.97 -8.54
C THR A 224 21.17 -6.01 -9.65
N SER A 225 20.59 -7.18 -9.94
CA SER A 225 19.53 -7.30 -10.95
C SER A 225 18.24 -6.57 -10.57
N ALA A 226 17.87 -6.57 -9.28
CA ALA A 226 16.70 -5.83 -8.80
C ALA A 226 16.90 -4.31 -8.91
N ILE A 227 18.08 -3.81 -8.53
CA ILE A 227 18.45 -2.39 -8.64
C ILE A 227 18.46 -1.96 -10.11
N ALA A 228 19.07 -2.75 -11.00
CA ALA A 228 19.10 -2.44 -12.43
C ALA A 228 17.69 -2.41 -13.04
N ALA A 229 16.82 -3.34 -12.65
CA ALA A 229 15.42 -3.36 -13.07
C ALA A 229 14.66 -2.11 -12.58
N LEU A 230 14.84 -1.72 -11.31
CA LEU A 230 14.22 -0.53 -10.74
C LEU A 230 14.70 0.76 -11.42
N GLN A 231 16.02 0.91 -11.59
CA GLN A 231 16.60 2.07 -12.25
C GLN A 231 16.15 2.19 -13.71
N CYS A 232 15.98 1.07 -14.41
CA CYS A 232 15.46 1.09 -15.76
C CYS A 232 13.99 1.54 -15.79
N HIS A 233 13.13 1.07 -14.89
CA HIS A 233 11.69 1.42 -14.86
C HIS A 233 11.45 2.75 -14.14
N ARG A 234 11.79 3.86 -14.79
CA ARG A 234 11.85 5.20 -14.17
C ARG A 234 10.98 6.27 -14.79
N HIS A 235 10.45 6.07 -16.00
CA HIS A 235 9.54 7.05 -16.59
C HIS A 235 8.15 6.84 -16.03
N LEU A 236 7.64 7.84 -15.32
CA LEU A 236 6.35 7.80 -14.66
C LEU A 236 5.38 8.73 -15.37
N PHE A 237 4.26 8.18 -15.82
CA PHE A 237 3.14 8.95 -16.36
C PHE A 237 1.96 8.87 -15.41
N TYR A 238 1.31 10.00 -15.19
CA TYR A 238 0.21 10.12 -14.26
C TYR A 238 -0.83 11.11 -14.79
N PRO A 239 -2.10 10.98 -14.41
CA PRO A 239 -3.16 11.88 -14.90
C PRO A 239 -2.86 13.30 -14.43
N SER A 240 -2.95 14.29 -15.31
CA SER A 240 -2.56 15.68 -15.02
C SER A 240 -3.45 16.68 -15.73
N SER A 241 -3.64 17.85 -15.12
CA SER A 241 -4.27 19.00 -15.76
C SER A 241 -3.37 19.66 -16.81
N ALA A 242 -2.05 19.51 -16.66
CA ALA A 242 -1.01 19.94 -17.59
C ALA A 242 -0.36 18.70 -18.23
N PRO A 243 -0.96 18.14 -19.30
CA PRO A 243 -0.45 16.95 -19.93
C PRO A 243 0.76 17.24 -20.83
N VAL A 244 1.50 16.17 -21.15
CA VAL A 244 2.55 16.18 -22.16
C VAL A 244 1.90 16.26 -23.55
N GLY A 245 2.31 17.25 -24.33
CA GLY A 245 1.79 17.47 -25.68
C GLY A 245 0.33 17.91 -25.70
N ALA A 246 -0.27 17.95 -26.90
CA ALA A 246 -1.63 18.43 -27.13
C ALA A 246 -2.63 17.28 -27.42
N GLY A 247 -2.27 16.04 -27.10
CA GLY A 247 -3.07 14.85 -27.41
C GLY A 247 -4.29 14.66 -26.52
N GLU A 248 -5.10 13.64 -26.83
CA GLU A 248 -6.33 13.31 -26.10
C GLU A 248 -6.08 12.83 -24.66
N ALA A 249 -4.95 12.15 -24.42
CA ALA A 249 -4.62 11.62 -23.10
C ALA A 249 -4.08 12.72 -22.19
N ARG A 250 -4.72 12.90 -21.04
CA ARG A 250 -4.33 13.91 -20.06
C ARG A 250 -3.28 13.37 -19.07
N LEU A 251 -2.09 13.01 -19.57
CA LEU A 251 -1.00 12.47 -18.75
C LEU A 251 0.16 13.47 -18.63
N GLY A 252 0.56 13.77 -17.40
CA GLY A 252 1.86 14.37 -17.08
C GLY A 252 2.97 13.31 -17.07
N HIS A 253 4.22 13.77 -17.07
CA HIS A 253 5.41 12.92 -17.05
C HIS A 253 6.41 13.42 -16.01
N THR A 254 7.06 12.49 -15.34
CA THR A 254 8.26 12.75 -14.55
C THR A 254 9.22 11.58 -14.63
N MET A 255 10.51 11.83 -14.40
CA MET A 255 11.50 10.77 -14.26
C MET A 255 11.80 10.56 -12.78
N ILE A 256 11.67 9.31 -12.32
CA ILE A 256 11.99 8.96 -10.94
C ILE A 256 13.51 9.02 -10.77
N GLU A 257 13.93 9.71 -9.70
CA GLU A 257 15.31 9.70 -9.23
C GLU A 257 15.46 8.73 -8.04
N PHE A 258 16.45 7.86 -8.13
CA PHE A 258 16.73 6.85 -7.11
C PHE A 258 18.02 7.22 -6.37
N GLN A 259 17.91 8.04 -5.32
CA GLN A 259 19.07 8.44 -4.53
C GLN A 259 19.68 7.27 -3.72
N ASN A 260 18.85 6.36 -3.19
CA ASN A 260 19.28 5.15 -2.47
C ASN A 260 18.57 3.88 -2.95
N ALA A 261 18.78 3.48 -4.22
CA ALA A 261 18.13 2.28 -4.80
C ALA A 261 18.41 0.97 -4.03
N SER A 262 19.49 0.95 -3.24
CA SER A 262 19.94 -0.21 -2.47
C SER A 262 19.26 -0.38 -1.11
N ASP A 263 18.58 0.64 -0.58
CA ASP A 263 17.99 0.62 0.78
C ASP A 263 16.66 -0.16 0.83
N SER A 264 15.99 -0.31 -0.31
CA SER A 264 14.75 -1.08 -0.42
C SER A 264 14.68 -1.83 -1.77
N PRO A 265 15.64 -2.74 -2.04
CA PRO A 265 15.72 -3.45 -3.31
C PRO A 265 14.57 -4.46 -3.37
N GLY A 266 13.45 -4.05 -3.96
CA GLY A 266 12.22 -4.86 -4.01
C GLY A 266 10.94 -4.09 -3.73
N ASN A 267 10.99 -2.80 -3.39
CA ASN A 267 9.77 -1.97 -3.21
C ASN A 267 9.67 -0.87 -4.26
N GLY A 268 9.40 -1.24 -5.51
CA GLY A 268 9.30 -0.29 -6.63
C GLY A 268 8.15 0.70 -6.46
N GLN A 269 7.03 0.29 -5.83
CA GLN A 269 5.87 1.17 -5.63
C GLN A 269 6.14 2.34 -4.66
N GLN A 270 7.04 2.17 -3.68
CA GLN A 270 7.38 3.24 -2.74
C GLN A 270 7.98 4.47 -3.46
N HIS A 271 8.81 4.24 -4.48
CA HIS A 271 9.38 5.33 -5.26
C HIS A 271 8.33 6.02 -6.14
N ILE A 272 7.36 5.27 -6.65
CA ILE A 272 6.22 5.82 -7.40
C ILE A 272 5.37 6.70 -6.48
N LYS A 273 5.03 6.20 -5.29
CA LYS A 273 4.28 6.95 -4.27
C LYS A 273 4.97 8.28 -3.96
N ARG A 274 6.27 8.23 -3.70
CA ARG A 274 7.07 9.43 -3.40
C ARG A 274 7.05 10.42 -4.56
N ALA A 275 7.32 9.95 -5.79
CA ALA A 275 7.31 10.81 -6.97
C ALA A 275 5.95 11.48 -7.18
N LEU A 276 4.84 10.74 -7.05
CA LEU A 276 3.49 11.33 -7.19
C LEU A 276 3.15 12.33 -6.08
N ARG A 277 3.63 12.10 -4.84
CA ARG A 277 3.50 13.06 -3.74
C ARG A 277 4.28 14.35 -3.99
N GLU A 278 5.51 14.25 -4.50
CA GLU A 278 6.32 15.41 -4.89
C GLU A 278 5.62 16.23 -6.00
N GLN A 279 4.90 15.56 -6.90
CA GLN A 279 4.07 16.22 -7.92
C GLN A 279 2.72 16.73 -7.39
N LYS A 280 2.40 16.53 -6.10
CA LYS A 280 1.10 16.85 -5.48
C LYS A 280 -0.08 16.19 -6.18
N LYS A 281 0.09 14.93 -6.60
CA LYS A 281 -0.93 14.16 -7.33
C LYS A 281 -1.44 12.93 -6.59
N LEU A 282 -0.93 12.65 -5.40
CA LEU A 282 -1.33 11.50 -4.59
C LEU A 282 -1.62 11.95 -3.17
N LEU A 283 -2.80 11.58 -2.67
CA LEU A 283 -3.23 11.82 -1.30
C LEU A 283 -3.44 10.49 -0.60
N ALA A 284 -2.77 10.32 0.53
CA ALA A 284 -3.01 9.23 1.48
C ALA A 284 -3.56 9.80 2.79
N SER A 285 -3.90 8.91 3.72
CA SER A 285 -4.29 9.28 5.08
C SER A 285 -3.25 10.24 5.67
N THR A 286 -3.73 11.26 6.37
CA THR A 286 -2.98 12.40 6.96
C THR A 286 -2.51 13.50 6.00
N ASP A 287 -2.46 13.27 4.68
CA ASP A 287 -2.08 14.31 3.72
C ASP A 287 -3.13 15.46 3.70
N GLU A 288 -2.69 16.67 3.34
CA GLU A 288 -3.59 17.82 3.20
C GLU A 288 -4.54 17.59 2.02
N PRO A 289 -5.87 17.66 2.22
CA PRO A 289 -6.82 17.36 1.16
C PRO A 289 -6.85 18.45 0.09
N ASP A 290 -7.32 18.09 -1.11
CA ASP A 290 -7.61 19.08 -2.15
C ASP A 290 -8.56 20.16 -1.62
N ALA A 291 -8.33 21.41 -2.02
CA ALA A 291 -9.13 22.54 -1.54
C ALA A 291 -10.63 22.34 -1.88
N PRO A 292 -11.56 22.48 -0.91
CA PRO A 292 -12.98 22.17 -1.14
C PRO A 292 -13.62 22.97 -2.29
N SER A 293 -13.23 24.24 -2.46
CA SER A 293 -13.67 25.08 -3.58
C SER A 293 -13.20 24.55 -4.93
N TYR A 294 -11.94 24.08 -5.00
CA TYR A 294 -11.39 23.46 -6.20
C TYR A 294 -12.12 22.14 -6.51
N VAL A 295 -12.32 21.28 -5.50
CA VAL A 295 -13.07 20.02 -5.67
C VAL A 295 -14.48 20.30 -6.18
N ARG A 296 -15.22 21.24 -5.57
CA ARG A 296 -16.54 21.68 -6.06
C ARG A 296 -16.48 22.07 -7.53
N ASP A 297 -15.48 22.87 -7.90
CA ASP A 297 -15.40 23.46 -9.23
C ASP A 297 -15.01 22.46 -10.33
N GLN A 298 -14.33 21.37 -9.96
CA GLN A 298 -13.93 20.28 -10.84
C GLN A 298 -14.94 19.12 -10.89
N THR A 299 -16.04 19.19 -10.11
CA THR A 299 -17.00 18.08 -9.97
C THR A 299 -18.44 18.55 -10.23
N PRO A 300 -19.41 17.62 -10.41
CA PRO A 300 -20.81 17.97 -10.68
C PRO A 300 -21.51 18.95 -9.71
N PRO A 301 -21.14 19.08 -8.41
CA PRO A 301 -21.68 20.11 -7.52
C PRO A 301 -21.67 21.53 -8.07
N LYS A 302 -20.68 21.92 -8.89
CA LYS A 302 -20.66 23.25 -9.52
C LYS A 302 -21.91 23.54 -10.37
N THR A 303 -22.41 22.54 -11.08
CA THR A 303 -23.53 22.70 -12.03
C THR A 303 -24.83 22.10 -11.52
N LYS A 304 -24.78 20.95 -10.85
CA LYS A 304 -25.95 20.23 -10.32
C LYS A 304 -26.32 20.66 -8.89
N GLY A 305 -25.44 21.38 -8.20
CA GLY A 305 -25.67 21.86 -6.84
C GLY A 305 -25.53 20.80 -5.74
N GLN A 306 -25.60 19.51 -6.05
CA GLN A 306 -25.47 18.39 -5.11
C GLN A 306 -24.79 17.17 -5.75
N ILE A 307 -24.24 16.29 -4.90
CA ILE A 307 -23.69 14.97 -5.29
C ILE A 307 -23.70 14.02 -4.08
N THR A 308 -23.77 12.71 -4.29
CA THR A 308 -23.55 11.75 -3.19
C THR A 308 -22.07 11.67 -2.83
N THR A 309 -21.72 11.34 -1.59
CA THR A 309 -20.30 11.18 -1.19
C THR A 309 -19.62 10.04 -1.94
N LEU A 310 -20.36 8.96 -2.24
CA LEU A 310 -19.87 7.89 -3.10
C LEU A 310 -19.58 8.36 -4.53
N GLU A 311 -20.47 9.13 -5.14
CA GLU A 311 -20.24 9.61 -6.51
C GLU A 311 -19.15 10.69 -6.55
N LEU A 312 -19.05 11.53 -5.51
CA LEU A 312 -17.92 12.44 -5.38
C LEU A 312 -16.59 11.68 -5.30
N ARG A 313 -16.53 10.59 -4.55
CA ARG A 313 -15.37 9.68 -4.54
C ARG A 313 -15.08 9.07 -5.91
N ASN A 314 -16.10 8.76 -6.70
CA ASN A 314 -15.92 8.27 -8.07
C ASN A 314 -15.37 9.37 -9.00
N GLU A 315 -15.77 10.63 -8.82
CA GLU A 315 -15.23 11.75 -9.60
C GLU A 315 -13.72 11.93 -9.39
N PHE A 316 -13.20 11.69 -8.17
CA PHE A 316 -11.76 11.62 -7.92
C PHE A 316 -11.05 10.54 -8.75
N ARG A 317 -11.74 9.47 -9.17
CA ARG A 317 -11.17 8.46 -10.08
C ARG A 317 -11.35 8.80 -11.56
N ARG A 318 -12.25 9.73 -11.90
CA ARG A 318 -12.55 10.12 -13.29
C ARG A 318 -11.75 11.33 -13.75
N ALA A 319 -11.70 12.39 -12.95
CA ALA A 319 -11.22 13.69 -13.36
C ALA A 319 -9.68 13.83 -13.20
N PRO A 320 -8.89 13.93 -14.30
CA PRO A 320 -7.42 14.01 -14.23
C PRO A 320 -6.87 15.26 -13.50
N ASN A 321 -7.74 16.27 -13.32
CA ASN A 321 -7.42 17.50 -12.63
C ASN A 321 -7.37 17.34 -11.09
N LEU A 322 -8.00 16.31 -10.55
CA LEU A 322 -8.01 16.02 -9.11
C LEU A 322 -6.80 15.18 -8.70
N SER A 323 -6.50 15.15 -7.42
CA SER A 323 -5.49 14.24 -6.87
C SER A 323 -5.99 12.78 -6.91
N ILE A 324 -5.07 11.82 -6.95
CA ILE A 324 -5.36 10.39 -6.81
C ILE A 324 -5.50 10.08 -5.32
N LEU A 325 -6.60 9.44 -4.94
CA LEU A 325 -6.84 9.01 -3.55
C LEU A 325 -6.36 7.58 -3.33
N LEU A 326 -5.53 7.36 -2.31
CA LEU A 326 -5.19 6.01 -1.82
C LEU A 326 -6.24 5.46 -0.84
N ASP A 327 -6.93 6.36 -0.14
CA ASP A 327 -7.94 6.06 0.86
C ASP A 327 -8.94 7.21 0.96
N ASP A 328 -9.98 7.03 1.78
CA ASP A 328 -11.13 7.92 1.81
C ASP A 328 -10.93 9.12 2.77
N ASP A 329 -9.91 9.08 3.64
CA ASP A 329 -9.68 10.11 4.65
C ASP A 329 -9.47 11.51 4.05
N PRO A 330 -8.67 11.71 2.98
CA PRO A 330 -8.53 13.03 2.36
C PRO A 330 -9.87 13.57 1.86
N LEU A 331 -10.73 12.72 1.30
CA LEU A 331 -12.05 13.15 0.85
C LEU A 331 -12.96 13.52 2.04
N ILE A 332 -12.96 12.72 3.10
CA ILE A 332 -13.71 13.00 4.33
C ILE A 332 -13.28 14.36 4.92
N ARG A 333 -11.97 14.60 5.04
CA ARG A 333 -11.42 15.88 5.53
C ARG A 333 -11.73 17.03 4.58
N CYS A 334 -11.70 16.82 3.26
CA CYS A 334 -12.12 17.81 2.27
C CYS A 334 -13.57 18.26 2.52
N ILE A 335 -14.48 17.32 2.76
CA ILE A 335 -15.89 17.63 3.03
C ILE A 335 -16.02 18.42 4.35
N GLN A 336 -15.34 17.97 5.42
CA GLN A 336 -15.34 18.67 6.71
C GLN A 336 -14.81 20.10 6.62
N LEU A 337 -13.67 20.30 5.92
CA LEU A 337 -13.14 21.64 5.65
C LEU A 337 -14.09 22.46 4.79
N GLY A 338 -14.77 21.84 3.83
CA GLY A 338 -15.78 22.50 3.02
C GLY A 338 -16.96 23.00 3.83
N ILE A 339 -17.38 22.28 4.88
CA ILE A 339 -18.41 22.75 5.82
C ILE A 339 -17.88 23.95 6.63
N ALA A 340 -16.68 23.84 7.18
CA ALA A 340 -16.07 24.91 7.96
C ALA A 340 -15.88 26.21 7.14
N HIS A 341 -15.52 26.08 5.86
CA HIS A 341 -15.30 27.18 4.92
C HIS A 341 -16.56 27.60 4.14
N GLU A 342 -17.73 27.08 4.49
CA GLU A 342 -19.00 27.45 3.84
C GLU A 342 -19.03 27.15 2.34
N VAL A 343 -18.31 26.12 1.90
CA VAL A 343 -18.34 25.61 0.52
C VAL A 343 -19.41 24.52 0.37
N PHE A 344 -19.51 23.66 1.39
CA PHE A 344 -20.36 22.47 1.39
C PHE A 344 -21.31 22.44 2.57
N ILE A 345 -22.42 21.72 2.38
CA ILE A 345 -23.32 21.22 3.43
C ILE A 345 -23.36 19.71 3.29
N TYR A 346 -23.19 18.99 4.41
CA TYR A 346 -23.30 17.54 4.42
C TYR A 346 -24.69 17.14 4.92
N ARG A 347 -25.30 16.16 4.25
CA ARG A 347 -26.61 15.62 4.61
C ARG A 347 -26.61 14.11 4.56
N GLU A 348 -27.19 13.48 5.57
CA GLU A 348 -27.39 12.04 5.64
C GLU A 348 -28.80 11.75 6.16
N GLY A 349 -29.66 11.23 5.29
CA GLY A 349 -31.09 11.18 5.55
C GLY A 349 -31.65 12.58 5.82
N ASP A 350 -32.24 12.77 7.01
CA ASP A 350 -32.81 14.03 7.50
C ASP A 350 -31.80 14.89 8.29
N LEU A 351 -30.63 14.35 8.61
CA LEU A 351 -29.60 15.08 9.35
C LEU A 351 -28.79 15.95 8.40
N VAL A 352 -28.63 17.23 8.76
CA VAL A 352 -27.91 18.24 7.97
C VAL A 352 -26.89 18.94 8.85
N TRP A 353 -25.65 19.01 8.37
CA TRP A 353 -24.53 19.67 9.02
C TRP A 353 -24.03 20.85 8.19
N GLY A 354 -24.01 22.01 8.81
CA GLY A 354 -23.45 23.24 8.24
C GLY A 354 -22.45 23.91 9.18
N LYS A 355 -21.96 25.08 8.79
CA LYS A 355 -20.99 25.82 9.62
C LYS A 355 -21.56 26.13 11.01
N GLY A 356 -20.75 25.86 12.03
CA GLY A 356 -21.12 26.06 13.43
C GLY A 356 -21.66 24.79 14.11
N ASP A 357 -21.96 23.74 13.35
CA ASP A 357 -22.28 22.42 13.90
C ASP A 357 -21.00 21.66 14.32
N PRO A 358 -21.11 20.69 15.25
CA PRO A 358 -20.04 19.74 15.52
C PRO A 358 -19.61 19.02 14.23
N THR A 359 -18.31 18.73 14.10
CA THR A 359 -17.74 18.05 12.93
C THR A 359 -18.46 16.71 12.68
N PRO A 360 -19.08 16.51 11.50
CA PRO A 360 -19.78 15.26 11.22
C PRO A 360 -18.81 14.10 11.00
N ALA A 361 -19.25 12.90 11.40
CA ALA A 361 -18.65 11.64 10.95
C ALA A 361 -19.12 11.36 9.52
N VAL A 362 -18.43 11.95 8.54
CA VAL A 362 -18.79 11.84 7.12
C VAL A 362 -18.66 10.39 6.66
N GLN A 363 -19.73 9.85 6.07
CA GLN A 363 -19.73 8.53 5.46
C GLN A 363 -19.63 8.62 3.94
N ILE A 364 -18.87 7.71 3.34
CA ILE A 364 -18.86 7.51 1.89
C ILE A 364 -19.97 6.52 1.53
N SER A 365 -21.10 7.02 1.06
CA SER A 365 -22.26 6.18 0.73
C SER A 365 -23.11 6.78 -0.39
N ALA A 366 -24.02 5.98 -0.93
CA ALA A 366 -25.01 6.46 -1.89
C ALA A 366 -26.14 7.28 -1.24
N ASN A 367 -26.26 7.24 0.10
CA ASN A 367 -27.33 7.87 0.86
C ASN A 367 -26.89 9.17 1.56
N ALA A 368 -25.59 9.46 1.54
CA ALA A 368 -25.01 10.69 2.07
C ALA A 368 -24.69 11.66 0.93
N PHE A 369 -25.01 12.93 1.13
CA PHE A 369 -24.96 13.97 0.11
C PHE A 369 -24.10 15.15 0.55
N VAL A 370 -23.40 15.73 -0.43
CA VAL A 370 -22.73 17.01 -0.35
C VAL A 370 -23.50 17.99 -1.24
N HIS A 371 -23.97 19.08 -0.63
CA HIS A 371 -24.66 20.16 -1.31
C HIS A 371 -23.79 21.42 -1.32
N THR A 372 -23.88 22.21 -2.39
CA THR A 372 -23.37 23.58 -2.38
C THR A 372 -24.29 24.47 -1.54
N LEU A 373 -23.77 25.58 -1.00
CA LEU A 373 -24.59 26.54 -0.26
C LEU A 373 -25.78 27.07 -1.08
N ALA A 374 -25.58 27.35 -2.37
CA ALA A 374 -26.64 27.87 -3.23
C ALA A 374 -27.81 26.89 -3.31
N ASN A 375 -27.50 25.62 -3.55
CA ASN A 375 -28.49 24.54 -3.59
C ASN A 375 -29.14 24.29 -2.22
N ALA A 376 -28.35 24.32 -1.13
CA ALA A 376 -28.88 24.14 0.22
C ALA A 376 -29.87 25.25 0.62
N ARG A 377 -29.64 26.50 0.18
CA ARG A 377 -30.57 27.62 0.39
C ARG A 377 -31.85 27.46 -0.42
N GLU A 378 -31.72 27.07 -1.68
CA GLU A 378 -32.87 26.82 -2.58
C GLU A 378 -33.77 25.72 -2.03
N LEU A 379 -33.18 24.62 -1.55
CA LEU A 379 -33.89 23.49 -0.95
C LEU A 379 -34.29 23.72 0.52
N LYS A 380 -34.02 24.91 1.09
CA LYS A 380 -34.27 25.25 2.51
C LYS A 380 -33.65 24.26 3.50
N LEU A 381 -32.55 23.62 3.11
CA LEU A 381 -31.75 22.73 3.96
C LEU A 381 -30.88 23.54 4.93
N TRP A 382 -30.39 24.72 4.50
CA TRP A 382 -29.52 25.57 5.30
C TRP A 382 -29.61 27.07 4.89
N PRO A 383 -29.58 28.03 5.85
CA PRO A 383 -29.58 27.86 7.31
C PRO A 383 -30.90 27.31 7.84
N ARG A 384 -30.87 26.61 8.97
CA ARG A 384 -32.09 26.07 9.61
C ARG A 384 -33.06 27.21 9.95
N PRO A 385 -34.37 27.07 9.68
CA PRO A 385 -35.33 28.07 10.10
C PRO A 385 -35.24 28.26 11.63
N PRO A 386 -35.35 29.51 12.12
CA PRO A 386 -35.31 29.77 13.55
C PRO A 386 -36.39 28.95 14.26
N LYS A 387 -36.00 28.28 15.34
CA LYS A 387 -36.92 27.50 16.18
C LYS A 387 -37.98 28.47 16.73
N GLU A 388 -39.26 28.25 16.42
CA GLU A 388 -40.34 29.05 17.01
C GLU A 388 -40.25 28.93 18.54
N GLU A 389 -40.04 30.06 19.21
CA GLU A 389 -40.10 30.14 20.66
C GLU A 389 -41.53 29.82 21.12
N PRO A 390 -41.72 29.02 22.19
CA PRO A 390 -43.05 28.82 22.75
C PRO A 390 -43.59 30.18 23.20
N LYS A 391 -44.73 30.60 22.65
CA LYS A 391 -45.45 31.80 23.11
C LYS A 391 -45.69 31.69 24.61
N ALA A 392 -45.12 32.62 25.37
CA ALA A 392 -45.43 32.81 26.78
C ALA A 392 -46.93 33.15 26.94
N PRO A 393 -47.64 32.55 27.92
CA PRO A 393 -49.00 32.97 28.25
C PRO A 393 -48.98 34.37 28.89
N GLU A 394 -49.89 35.23 28.44
CA GLU A 394 -50.13 36.56 29.01
C GLU A 394 -50.62 36.51 30.47
N PRO A 395 -50.40 37.58 31.26
CA PRO A 395 -50.52 37.55 32.71
C PRO A 395 -51.96 37.78 33.19
N GLY A 396 -52.49 36.80 33.93
CA GLY A 396 -53.68 36.94 34.77
C GLY A 396 -53.30 37.53 36.13
N THR A 397 -53.98 38.61 36.48
CA THR A 397 -53.77 39.55 37.58
C THR A 397 -54.30 39.07 38.93
N GLY A 398 -53.64 39.57 39.98
CA GLY A 398 -54.19 39.73 41.35
C GLY A 398 -53.70 38.66 42.34
N GLY A 399 -53.10 38.99 43.47
CA GLY A 399 -52.82 40.27 44.11
C GLY A 399 -52.56 40.02 45.60
N HIS A 400 -51.58 40.75 46.15
CA HIS A 400 -51.37 41.16 47.56
C HIS A 400 -51.38 40.09 48.67
N GLY A 401 -50.55 40.10 49.70
CA GLY A 401 -49.49 40.97 50.23
C GLY A 401 -48.75 40.09 51.27
N GLY A 402 -47.69 40.46 51.95
CA GLY A 402 -46.96 41.69 52.19
C GLY A 402 -45.82 41.35 53.18
N ASP A 403 -45.00 42.35 53.45
CA ASP A 403 -44.05 42.47 54.58
C ASP A 403 -42.71 41.69 54.59
N THR A 404 -41.73 42.37 54.00
CA THR A 404 -40.34 42.62 54.48
C THR A 404 -40.18 42.92 55.99
N PRO A 405 -38.95 43.11 56.57
CA PRO A 405 -37.58 42.94 56.04
C PRO A 405 -36.52 42.34 57.02
N GLY A 406 -35.31 42.10 56.50
CA GLY A 406 -34.04 42.10 57.26
C GLY A 406 -33.47 40.69 57.52
N GLY A 407 -32.17 40.41 57.39
CA GLY A 407 -30.98 41.19 57.08
C GLY A 407 -29.76 40.27 57.18
N TRP A 408 -28.64 40.74 56.60
CA TRP A 408 -27.24 40.40 56.96
C TRP A 408 -26.73 38.93 56.92
N SER A 409 -25.85 38.68 55.94
CA SER A 409 -24.69 37.76 55.99
C SER A 409 -23.64 38.23 57.04
N PRO A 410 -22.49 37.54 57.33
CA PRO A 410 -21.90 36.32 56.74
C PRO A 410 -21.25 35.33 57.76
N GLY A 411 -20.72 34.21 57.23
CA GLY A 411 -19.75 33.33 57.91
C GLY A 411 -20.37 31.98 58.27
N GLY A 412 -19.80 30.83 57.97
CA GLY A 412 -18.46 30.46 57.53
C GLY A 412 -18.29 28.99 57.93
N GLY A 413 -17.34 28.29 57.29
CA GLY A 413 -16.91 26.97 57.73
C GLY A 413 -17.54 25.82 56.95
N GLY A 414 -16.71 25.18 56.15
CA GLY A 414 -17.10 24.11 55.25
C GLY A 414 -17.50 22.82 55.96
N THR A 415 -18.27 22.03 55.24
CA THR A 415 -18.28 20.58 55.31
C THR A 415 -18.65 20.07 53.92
N ALA A 416 -17.88 19.09 53.45
CA ALA A 416 -17.94 18.53 52.11
C ALA A 416 -19.37 18.08 51.72
N PRO A 417 -19.85 18.39 50.49
CA PRO A 417 -20.98 17.69 49.93
C PRO A 417 -20.50 16.34 49.40
N LYS A 418 -21.07 15.28 49.97
CA LYS A 418 -21.14 13.94 49.36
C LYS A 418 -21.47 14.08 47.87
N PRO A 419 -20.84 13.29 46.99
CA PRO A 419 -21.20 13.27 45.58
C PRO A 419 -22.69 12.92 45.45
N SER A 420 -23.45 13.82 44.83
CA SER A 420 -24.78 13.50 44.32
C SER A 420 -24.63 12.31 43.37
N ALA A 421 -25.40 11.26 43.66
CA ALA A 421 -25.41 10.03 42.88
C ALA A 421 -25.49 10.35 41.38
N PRO A 422 -24.69 9.67 40.53
CA PRO A 422 -24.76 9.87 39.09
C PRO A 422 -26.18 9.58 38.59
N PRO A 423 -26.63 10.27 37.52
CA PRO A 423 -27.90 9.95 36.89
C PRO A 423 -27.88 8.45 36.52
N LYS A 424 -28.97 7.74 36.85
CA LYS A 424 -29.11 6.32 36.52
C LYS A 424 -28.73 6.11 35.05
N PRO A 425 -27.76 5.22 34.73
CA PRO A 425 -27.41 4.94 33.35
C PRO A 425 -28.65 4.37 32.62
N PRO A 426 -28.79 4.63 31.31
CA PRO A 426 -29.78 3.93 30.50
C PRO A 426 -29.57 2.43 30.69
N THR A 427 -30.65 1.67 30.86
CA THR A 427 -30.63 0.24 31.18
C THR A 427 -29.75 -0.52 30.17
N THR A 428 -28.50 -0.79 30.53
CA THR A 428 -27.50 -1.36 29.63
C THR A 428 -27.71 -2.86 29.52
N LEU A 429 -27.88 -3.38 28.30
CA LEU A 429 -27.80 -4.81 28.03
C LEU A 429 -26.33 -5.20 28.05
N SER A 430 -25.77 -5.42 29.24
CA SER A 430 -24.40 -5.90 29.40
C SER A 430 -24.25 -6.85 30.58
N ALA A 431 -23.18 -7.65 30.54
CA ALA A 431 -22.78 -8.57 31.59
C ALA A 431 -21.26 -8.79 31.52
N GLU A 432 -20.67 -9.19 32.64
CA GLU A 432 -19.25 -9.47 32.75
C GLU A 432 -19.03 -10.76 33.52
N GLY A 433 -18.08 -11.57 33.09
CA GLY A 433 -17.75 -12.85 33.70
C GLY A 433 -17.19 -13.84 32.68
N PRO A 434 -17.11 -15.13 33.02
CA PRO A 434 -16.79 -16.16 32.04
C PRO A 434 -17.74 -16.06 30.86
N LEU A 435 -17.22 -16.02 29.63
CA LEU A 435 -17.96 -15.69 28.40
C LEU A 435 -19.33 -16.39 28.30
N ARG A 436 -19.41 -17.68 28.67
CA ARG A 436 -20.67 -18.43 28.70
C ARG A 436 -21.68 -17.82 29.67
N GLN A 437 -21.27 -17.54 30.91
CA GLN A 437 -22.13 -16.98 31.95
C GLN A 437 -22.54 -15.54 31.59
N ALA A 438 -21.59 -14.74 31.10
CA ALA A 438 -21.85 -13.38 30.67
C ALA A 438 -22.88 -13.32 29.52
N LEU A 439 -22.77 -14.20 28.52
CA LEU A 439 -23.78 -14.29 27.45
C LEU A 439 -25.14 -14.79 27.94
N VAL A 440 -25.18 -15.79 28.84
CA VAL A 440 -26.44 -16.24 29.46
C VAL A 440 -27.13 -15.09 30.19
N GLU A 441 -26.39 -14.36 31.02
CA GLU A 441 -26.91 -13.21 31.77
C GLU A 441 -27.36 -12.07 30.84
N LEU A 442 -26.60 -11.79 29.78
CA LEU A 442 -26.96 -10.80 28.75
C LEU A 442 -28.32 -11.12 28.12
N PHE A 443 -28.53 -12.36 27.69
CA PHE A 443 -29.78 -12.78 27.05
C PHE A 443 -30.94 -12.89 28.05
N ASP A 444 -30.68 -13.27 29.30
CA ASP A 444 -31.69 -13.24 30.37
C ASP A 444 -32.12 -11.80 30.69
N LYS A 445 -31.18 -10.86 30.74
CA LYS A 445 -31.47 -9.41 30.85
C LYS A 445 -32.28 -8.91 29.67
N ALA A 446 -31.92 -9.28 28.44
CA ALA A 446 -32.65 -8.89 27.24
C ALA A 446 -34.11 -9.38 27.28
N ARG A 447 -34.33 -10.66 27.62
CA ARG A 447 -35.68 -11.22 27.79
C ARG A 447 -36.45 -10.57 28.94
N GLY A 448 -35.80 -10.34 30.08
CA GLY A 448 -36.39 -9.65 31.22
C GLY A 448 -36.82 -8.21 30.91
N GLN A 449 -36.13 -7.56 29.97
CA GLN A 449 -36.45 -6.23 29.46
C GLN A 449 -37.40 -6.23 28.24
N LYS A 450 -37.93 -7.39 27.84
CA LYS A 450 -38.80 -7.59 26.67
C LYS A 450 -38.15 -7.16 25.34
N VAL A 451 -36.84 -7.31 25.23
CA VAL A 451 -36.11 -7.11 23.97
C VAL A 451 -36.20 -8.39 23.16
N GLU A 452 -36.98 -8.37 22.11
CA GLU A 452 -37.22 -9.55 21.25
C GLU A 452 -36.08 -9.78 20.25
N TYR A 453 -35.40 -8.70 19.83
CA TYR A 453 -34.37 -8.74 18.81
C TYR A 453 -33.16 -7.87 19.17
N LEU A 454 -31.97 -8.32 18.78
CA LEU A 454 -30.70 -7.60 18.93
C LEU A 454 -30.13 -7.26 17.56
N LYS A 455 -29.62 -6.04 17.43
CA LYS A 455 -28.94 -5.54 16.23
C LYS A 455 -27.46 -5.93 16.23
N SER A 456 -26.82 -5.91 17.39
CA SER A 456 -25.43 -6.28 17.52
C SER A 456 -25.10 -6.85 18.91
N VAL A 457 -24.05 -7.65 18.97
CA VAL A 457 -23.42 -8.11 20.23
C VAL A 457 -21.92 -7.82 20.13
N THR A 458 -21.39 -7.15 21.14
CA THR A 458 -19.96 -6.89 21.30
C THR A 458 -19.42 -7.72 22.45
N MET A 459 -18.28 -8.39 22.21
CA MET A 459 -17.55 -9.16 23.22
C MET A 459 -16.15 -8.58 23.37
N ARG A 460 -15.83 -8.11 24.56
CA ARG A 460 -14.53 -7.53 24.94
C ARG A 460 -13.76 -8.49 25.83
N PHE A 461 -12.48 -8.69 25.50
CA PHE A 461 -11.56 -9.54 26.22
C PHE A 461 -10.31 -8.76 26.61
N TYR A 462 -9.83 -8.96 27.83
CA TYR A 462 -8.62 -8.32 28.35
C TYR A 462 -7.41 -9.28 28.43
N GLU A 463 -7.59 -10.54 28.02
CA GLU A 463 -6.54 -11.55 27.99
C GLU A 463 -6.44 -12.19 26.59
N ALA A 464 -5.22 -12.24 26.05
CA ALA A 464 -4.95 -12.75 24.70
C ALA A 464 -5.43 -14.19 24.49
N LYS A 465 -5.17 -15.10 25.45
CA LYS A 465 -5.56 -16.51 25.35
C LYS A 465 -7.07 -16.68 25.19
N GLY A 466 -7.84 -15.93 25.98
CA GLY A 466 -9.29 -15.89 25.91
C GLY A 466 -9.80 -15.33 24.59
N ALA A 467 -9.26 -14.18 24.20
CA ALA A 467 -9.60 -13.53 22.95
C ALA A 467 -9.29 -14.41 21.72
N TRP A 468 -8.22 -15.21 21.73
CA TRP A 468 -7.86 -16.10 20.63
C TRP A 468 -8.80 -17.28 20.46
N SER A 469 -9.39 -17.77 21.55
CA SER A 469 -10.43 -18.79 21.55
C SER A 469 -11.72 -18.21 20.95
N ALA A 470 -12.11 -17.02 21.38
CA ALA A 470 -13.27 -16.30 20.83
C ALA A 470 -13.07 -15.91 19.36
N HIS A 471 -11.86 -15.50 18.96
CA HIS A 471 -11.50 -15.16 17.59
C HIS A 471 -11.84 -16.29 16.61
N GLN A 472 -11.53 -17.53 16.99
CA GLN A 472 -11.80 -18.71 16.17
C GLN A 472 -13.30 -19.00 16.08
N ALA A 473 -14.03 -18.83 17.20
CA ALA A 473 -15.48 -18.98 17.21
C ALA A 473 -16.15 -17.97 16.28
N VAL A 474 -15.81 -16.69 16.45
CA VAL A 474 -16.36 -15.57 15.67
C VAL A 474 -16.02 -15.69 14.18
N ALA A 475 -14.80 -16.10 13.83
CA ALA A 475 -14.41 -16.30 12.43
C ALA A 475 -15.21 -17.39 11.70
N THR A 476 -15.81 -18.33 12.45
CA THR A 476 -16.63 -19.42 11.89
C THR A 476 -18.13 -19.17 11.94
N TYR A 477 -18.56 -18.09 12.58
CA TYR A 477 -19.96 -17.72 12.69
C TYR A 477 -20.39 -16.90 11.46
N ARG A 478 -21.35 -17.42 10.69
CA ARG A 478 -21.71 -16.87 9.37
C ARG A 478 -22.90 -15.94 9.38
N ASP A 479 -23.67 -15.92 10.46
CA ASP A 479 -24.93 -15.19 10.55
C ASP A 479 -24.74 -13.72 11.00
N SER A 480 -23.49 -13.23 11.03
CA SER A 480 -23.15 -11.84 11.35
C SER A 480 -22.00 -11.33 10.49
N GLU A 481 -22.00 -10.02 10.24
CA GLU A 481 -20.81 -9.31 9.81
C GLU A 481 -20.02 -8.88 11.06
N THR A 482 -18.75 -9.29 11.13
CA THR A 482 -17.95 -9.08 12.35
C THR A 482 -16.77 -8.16 12.09
N THR A 483 -16.69 -7.11 12.90
CA THR A 483 -15.50 -6.26 13.03
C THR A 483 -14.72 -6.64 14.28
N CYS A 484 -13.41 -6.46 14.22
CA CYS A 484 -12.48 -6.78 15.29
C CYS A 484 -11.58 -5.58 15.56
N ARG A 485 -11.46 -5.21 16.83
CA ARG A 485 -10.46 -4.27 17.32
C ARG A 485 -9.50 -5.01 18.23
N LEU A 486 -8.21 -4.84 18.04
CA LEU A 486 -7.17 -5.39 18.90
C LEU A 486 -6.28 -4.24 19.37
N SER A 487 -5.94 -4.22 20.65
CA SER A 487 -4.90 -3.36 21.20
C SER A 487 -3.94 -4.24 21.99
N ALA A 488 -2.64 -4.08 21.76
CA ALA A 488 -1.64 -4.78 22.54
C ALA A 488 -0.43 -3.88 22.80
N GLY A 489 0.06 -3.91 24.03
CA GLY A 489 1.33 -3.31 24.45
C GLY A 489 2.29 -4.42 24.86
N ILE A 490 3.55 -4.33 24.47
CA ILE A 490 4.60 -5.32 24.80
C ILE A 490 5.85 -4.58 25.28
N GLU A 491 6.42 -5.05 26.39
CA GLU A 491 7.74 -4.66 26.90
C GLU A 491 8.54 -5.92 27.27
N GLY A 492 9.86 -5.88 27.05
CA GLY A 492 10.78 -7.00 27.36
C GLY A 492 11.54 -7.53 26.14
N ASP A 493 12.53 -8.40 26.37
CA ASP A 493 13.39 -8.99 25.32
C ASP A 493 14.05 -7.95 24.39
N GLY A 494 14.53 -6.84 24.96
CA GLY A 494 15.12 -5.73 24.22
C GLY A 494 14.12 -4.74 23.60
N ILE A 495 12.81 -4.95 23.83
CA ILE A 495 11.74 -4.02 23.46
C ILE A 495 11.50 -3.05 24.62
N GLU A 496 11.84 -1.77 24.41
CA GLU A 496 11.55 -0.70 25.38
C GLU A 496 10.07 -0.29 25.39
N SER A 497 9.42 -0.25 24.22
CA SER A 497 7.98 -0.06 24.08
C SER A 497 7.52 -0.51 22.70
N PHE A 498 6.48 -1.36 22.65
CA PHE A 498 5.78 -1.72 21.43
C PHE A 498 4.28 -1.62 21.66
N GLU A 499 3.60 -0.75 20.92
CA GLU A 499 2.15 -0.60 20.96
C GLU A 499 1.56 -0.85 19.57
N VAL A 500 0.49 -1.62 19.53
CA VAL A 500 -0.29 -1.84 18.32
C VAL A 500 -1.77 -1.61 18.60
N GLN A 501 -2.43 -0.96 17.64
CA GLN A 501 -3.87 -0.89 17.59
C GLN A 501 -4.33 -1.28 16.18
N PHE A 502 -5.23 -2.25 16.13
CA PHE A 502 -5.87 -2.73 14.91
C PHE A 502 -7.38 -2.54 15.03
N SER A 503 -8.02 -2.13 13.93
CA SER A 503 -9.47 -2.14 13.76
C SER A 503 -9.76 -2.55 12.32
N GLY A 504 -10.57 -3.58 12.11
CA GLY A 504 -10.87 -4.08 10.77
C GLY A 504 -11.68 -5.37 10.76
N THR A 505 -11.76 -6.03 9.60
CA THR A 505 -12.53 -7.26 9.43
C THR A 505 -11.78 -8.50 9.93
N MET A 506 -12.51 -9.59 10.21
CA MET A 506 -11.93 -10.86 10.68
C MET A 506 -10.84 -11.43 9.75
N ASN A 507 -10.95 -11.23 8.43
CA ASN A 507 -9.96 -11.69 7.45
C ASN A 507 -8.57 -11.07 7.68
N LYS A 508 -8.52 -9.78 8.04
CA LYS A 508 -7.25 -9.09 8.35
C LYS A 508 -6.83 -9.28 9.82
N ALA A 509 -7.81 -9.44 10.72
CA ALA A 509 -7.57 -9.71 12.12
C ALA A 509 -6.78 -11.02 12.35
N ASN A 510 -7.00 -12.04 11.51
CA ASN A 510 -6.22 -13.29 11.56
C ASN A 510 -4.71 -13.06 11.39
N SER A 511 -4.30 -12.22 10.44
CA SER A 511 -2.87 -11.92 10.22
C SER A 511 -2.27 -11.15 11.41
N VAL A 512 -3.04 -10.25 12.01
CA VAL A 512 -2.60 -9.50 13.20
C VAL A 512 -2.49 -10.42 14.41
N LYS A 513 -3.46 -11.32 14.62
CA LYS A 513 -3.39 -12.38 15.63
C LYS A 513 -2.13 -13.23 15.47
N SER A 514 -1.86 -13.75 14.26
CA SER A 514 -0.68 -14.60 14.00
C SER A 514 0.64 -13.87 14.27
N PHE A 515 0.68 -12.56 14.08
CA PHE A 515 1.84 -11.73 14.42
C PHE A 515 1.96 -11.50 15.93
N LEU A 516 0.87 -11.15 16.62
CA LEU A 516 0.89 -10.82 18.04
C LEU A 516 1.04 -12.04 18.95
N GLU A 517 0.48 -13.18 18.57
CA GLU A 517 0.50 -14.37 19.41
C GLU A 517 1.91 -14.82 19.86
N PRO A 518 2.93 -14.92 18.97
CA PRO A 518 4.29 -15.25 19.41
C PRO A 518 4.93 -14.12 20.22
N GLN A 519 4.70 -12.85 19.88
CA GLN A 519 5.30 -11.69 20.56
C GLN A 519 4.79 -11.54 21.98
N MET A 520 3.48 -11.71 22.18
CA MET A 520 2.83 -11.69 23.49
C MET A 520 3.26 -12.88 24.36
N ARG A 521 3.65 -14.00 23.75
CA ARG A 521 4.14 -15.19 24.47
C ARG A 521 5.57 -15.01 24.98
N SER A 522 6.40 -14.25 24.25
CA SER A 522 7.80 -13.96 24.62
C SER A 522 7.97 -12.68 25.44
N ALA A 523 6.91 -11.87 25.57
CA ALA A 523 6.92 -10.61 26.32
C ALA A 523 7.16 -10.81 27.82
N THR A 524 7.90 -9.88 28.44
CA THR A 524 8.04 -9.84 29.91
C THR A 524 6.82 -9.19 30.54
N ASN A 525 6.37 -8.06 29.99
CA ASN A 525 5.11 -7.41 30.33
C ASN A 525 4.29 -7.24 29.05
N ALA A 526 2.98 -7.49 29.14
CA ALA A 526 2.10 -7.22 28.02
C ALA A 526 0.71 -6.76 28.48
N THR A 527 0.14 -5.82 27.75
CA THR A 527 -1.26 -5.41 27.86
C THR A 527 -2.00 -5.89 26.62
N PHE A 528 -3.27 -6.25 26.77
CA PHE A 528 -4.07 -6.76 25.67
C PHE A 528 -5.53 -6.42 25.85
N GLU A 529 -6.16 -5.98 24.77
CA GLU A 529 -7.60 -5.78 24.67
C GLU A 529 -8.08 -6.22 23.28
N ALA A 530 -9.20 -6.94 23.23
CA ALA A 530 -9.82 -7.34 21.98
C ALA A 530 -11.34 -7.14 22.04
N ASP A 531 -11.87 -6.38 21.08
CA ASP A 531 -13.32 -6.25 20.86
C ASP A 531 -13.71 -7.00 19.59
N TYR A 532 -14.75 -7.82 19.70
CA TYR A 532 -15.42 -8.45 18.57
C TYR A 532 -16.86 -7.95 18.52
N THR A 533 -17.21 -7.17 17.51
CA THR A 533 -18.58 -6.67 17.31
C THR A 533 -19.24 -7.45 16.18
N LEU A 534 -20.22 -8.28 16.54
CA LEU A 534 -21.05 -9.04 15.61
C LEU A 534 -22.28 -8.22 15.30
N THR A 535 -22.41 -7.76 14.05
CA THR A 535 -23.59 -7.04 13.55
C THR A 535 -24.44 -7.99 12.73
N PHE A 536 -25.70 -8.15 13.09
CA PHE A 536 -26.58 -9.11 12.42
C PHE A 536 -27.34 -8.43 11.27
N ALA A 537 -27.27 -9.02 10.07
CA ALA A 537 -27.95 -8.48 8.89
C ALA A 537 -29.48 -8.60 8.98
N ALA A 538 -29.96 -9.63 9.68
CA ALA A 538 -31.33 -9.74 10.17
C ALA A 538 -31.30 -9.67 11.70
N PRO A 539 -32.23 -8.96 12.36
CA PRO A 539 -32.22 -8.83 13.82
C PRO A 539 -32.20 -10.18 14.53
N PHE A 540 -31.27 -10.36 15.46
CA PHE A 540 -31.04 -11.63 16.14
C PHE A 540 -32.06 -11.85 17.26
N ALA A 541 -32.89 -12.88 17.15
CA ALA A 541 -33.96 -13.16 18.10
C ALA A 541 -33.41 -13.63 19.46
N THR A 542 -33.95 -13.08 20.56
CA THR A 542 -33.57 -13.44 21.94
C THR A 542 -34.26 -14.71 22.47
N LEU A 543 -34.91 -15.47 21.57
CA LEU A 543 -35.51 -16.76 21.85
C LEU A 543 -34.48 -17.74 22.40
N LYS A 544 -34.87 -18.49 23.45
CA LYS A 544 -33.95 -19.35 24.21
C LYS A 544 -33.14 -20.30 23.32
N GLU A 545 -33.80 -20.97 22.38
CA GLU A 545 -33.16 -21.92 21.44
C GLU A 545 -32.07 -21.23 20.60
N LYS A 546 -32.34 -20.04 20.07
CA LYS A 546 -31.38 -19.25 19.28
C LYS A 546 -30.22 -18.74 20.12
N THR A 547 -30.50 -18.29 21.34
CA THR A 547 -29.45 -17.83 22.26
C THR A 547 -28.55 -18.99 22.71
N ASP A 548 -29.10 -20.19 22.91
CA ASP A 548 -28.34 -21.38 23.29
C ASP A 548 -27.41 -21.84 22.15
N GLU A 549 -27.90 -21.83 20.90
CA GLU A 549 -27.10 -22.08 19.69
C GLU A 549 -25.94 -21.08 19.56
N PHE A 550 -26.22 -19.78 19.76
CA PHE A 550 -25.22 -18.72 19.71
C PHE A 550 -24.17 -18.85 20.82
N ILE A 551 -24.58 -19.08 22.06
CA ILE A 551 -23.67 -19.30 23.20
C ILE A 551 -22.77 -20.51 22.93
N ALA A 552 -23.33 -21.61 22.44
CA ALA A 552 -22.57 -22.80 22.08
C ALA A 552 -21.54 -22.51 20.98
N ALA A 553 -21.92 -21.72 19.96
CA ALA A 553 -21.01 -21.32 18.89
C ALA A 553 -19.87 -20.43 19.40
N MET A 554 -20.17 -19.40 20.20
CA MET A 554 -19.19 -18.43 20.71
C MET A 554 -18.22 -19.03 21.72
N THR A 555 -18.62 -20.09 22.42
CA THR A 555 -17.80 -20.77 23.45
C THR A 555 -17.19 -22.08 22.98
N LYS A 556 -17.31 -22.40 21.69
CA LYS A 556 -16.89 -23.67 21.08
C LYS A 556 -15.42 -24.02 21.29
N TYR A 557 -14.55 -23.00 21.27
CA TYR A 557 -13.08 -23.18 21.32
C TYR A 557 -12.47 -22.87 22.70
N GLY A 558 -13.31 -22.62 23.71
CA GLY A 558 -12.88 -22.26 25.06
C GLY A 558 -13.67 -21.09 25.63
N GLY A 559 -13.44 -20.79 26.91
CA GLY A 559 -14.03 -19.65 27.60
C GLY A 559 -12.97 -18.86 28.36
N ALA A 560 -13.15 -17.55 28.41
CA ALA A 560 -12.37 -16.64 29.23
C ALA A 560 -13.29 -15.56 29.82
N GLU A 561 -12.76 -14.78 30.75
CA GLU A 561 -13.42 -13.58 31.24
C GLU A 561 -13.66 -12.60 30.07
N ALA A 562 -14.90 -12.14 29.96
CA ALA A 562 -15.32 -11.23 28.92
C ALA A 562 -16.36 -10.25 29.46
N TYR A 563 -16.29 -9.03 28.97
CA TYR A 563 -17.39 -8.07 29.06
C TYR A 563 -18.21 -8.18 27.77
N VAL A 564 -19.50 -8.43 27.88
CA VAL A 564 -20.41 -8.54 26.72
C VAL A 564 -21.47 -7.46 26.79
N GLU A 565 -21.79 -6.87 25.65
CA GLU A 565 -22.81 -5.84 25.51
C GLU A 565 -23.62 -6.06 24.23
N ALA A 566 -24.90 -5.72 24.24
CA ALA A 566 -25.77 -5.82 23.08
C ALA A 566 -26.53 -4.53 22.78
N GLU A 567 -26.72 -4.26 21.50
CA GLU A 567 -27.63 -3.22 21.02
C GLU A 567 -28.98 -3.86 20.68
N ALA A 568 -30.05 -3.44 21.35
CA ALA A 568 -31.40 -3.87 21.01
C ALA A 568 -31.81 -3.35 19.63
N ASP A 569 -32.45 -4.19 18.82
CA ASP A 569 -33.07 -3.73 17.59
C ASP A 569 -34.42 -3.08 17.90
N ARG A 570 -34.52 -1.77 17.72
CA ARG A 570 -35.78 -1.04 17.90
C ARG A 570 -36.62 -1.20 16.63
N ALA A 571 -37.24 -2.35 16.46
CA ALA A 571 -38.39 -2.45 15.58
C ALA A 571 -39.46 -1.46 16.06
N GLY A 572 -39.89 -0.55 15.18
CA GLY A 572 -40.84 0.50 15.50
C GLY A 572 -42.12 -0.07 16.10
N GLY A 573 -42.44 0.36 17.32
CA GLY A 573 -43.78 0.19 17.87
C GLY A 573 -44.77 0.99 17.05
N GLN A 574 -45.53 0.32 16.19
CA GLN A 574 -46.96 0.62 16.08
C GLN A 574 -47.63 -0.05 17.28
N GLY A 575 -48.21 0.80 18.13
CA GLY A 575 -49.01 0.48 19.30
C GLY A 575 -49.50 1.79 19.89
#